data_AF-A0AA97H1K6-F1
#
_entry.id   AF-A0AA97H1K6-F1
#
_cell.length_a   1.000
_cell.length_b   1.000
_cell.length_c   1.000
_cell.angle_alpha   90.00
_cell.angle_beta   90.00
_cell.angle_gamma   90.00
#
_symmetry.space_group_name_H-M   'P 1'
#
loop_
_entity.id
_entity.type
_entity.pdbx_description
1 polymer ?
#
loop_
_entity_poly.entity_id
_entity_poly.type
_entity_poly.pdbx_seq_one_letter_code
_entity_poly.pdbx_strand_id
1 'polypeptide(L)'
;MNVLTKEYNLTQQTPLIHFQSGETGATLRASEVKPKFDRFLLKRLGDGDYEKGIDTARENGWLIGEHPALKYKMRFKAIGNVSKSNPIYETKDKNGKLKTFCYGCYFLTEKNDTTQSSFYEKVKLQIICFDKELGQHRTEKKLR
;
A
#
# COMPACT_ATOMS: atom_id res chain seq x y z
N MET A 1 -15.84 -12.17 -20.13
CA MET A 1 -15.58 -11.02 -19.23
C MET A 1 -14.24 -10.43 -19.60
N ASN A 2 -14.20 -9.21 -20.14
CA ASN A 2 -12.94 -8.57 -20.54
C ASN A 2 -12.31 -7.90 -19.32
N VAL A 3 -11.27 -8.51 -18.77
CA VAL A 3 -10.56 -8.01 -17.59
C VAL A 3 -9.39 -7.14 -18.06
N LEU A 4 -9.34 -5.89 -17.59
CA LEU A 4 -8.22 -5.00 -17.87
C LEU A 4 -7.23 -5.06 -16.71
N THR A 5 -5.99 -5.45 -17.01
CA THR A 5 -4.92 -5.52 -16.00
C THR A 5 -3.86 -4.48 -16.29
N LYS A 6 -3.53 -3.65 -15.29
CA LYS A 6 -2.40 -2.71 -15.34
C LYS A 6 -1.32 -3.15 -14.37
N GLU A 7 -0.07 -3.15 -14.82
CA GLU A 7 1.09 -3.48 -14.01
C GLU A 7 2.02 -2.27 -13.88
N TYR A 8 2.52 -2.05 -12.67
CA TYR A 8 3.45 -0.99 -12.34
C TYR A 8 4.61 -1.55 -11.52
N ASN A 9 5.82 -1.07 -11.79
CA ASN A 9 6.99 -1.36 -10.97
C ASN A 9 7.21 -0.19 -10.02
N LEU A 10 7.21 -0.48 -8.72
CA LEU A 10 7.42 0.48 -7.64
C LEU A 10 8.82 0.28 -7.05
N THR A 11 9.49 1.39 -6.79
CA THR A 11 10.78 1.43 -6.10
C THR A 11 10.58 1.94 -4.68
N GLN A 12 11.14 1.23 -3.71
CA GLN A 12 11.06 1.61 -2.31
C GLN A 12 12.08 2.73 -2.02
N GLN A 13 11.59 3.89 -1.55
CA GLN A 13 12.46 5.02 -1.15
C GLN A 13 12.84 4.95 0.34
N THR A 14 11.96 4.37 1.17
CA THR A 14 12.16 4.24 2.61
C THR A 14 11.91 2.81 3.07
N PRO A 15 12.64 2.31 4.09
CA PRO A 15 12.37 0.99 4.66
C PRO A 15 10.93 0.90 5.16
N LEU A 16 10.28 -0.25 4.93
CA LEU A 16 8.93 -0.53 5.38
C LEU A 16 9.01 -1.30 6.70
N ILE A 17 8.30 -0.80 7.71
CA ILE A 17 8.14 -1.47 8.99
C ILE A 17 6.99 -2.47 8.83
N HIS A 18 7.27 -3.75 8.96
CA HIS A 18 6.27 -4.80 8.85
C HIS A 18 6.18 -5.60 10.15
N PHE A 19 4.97 -5.85 10.62
CA PHE A 19 4.70 -6.60 11.85
C PHE A 19 4.95 -8.11 11.68
N GLN A 20 4.78 -8.64 10.47
CA GLN A 20 5.18 -10.01 10.09
C GLN A 20 6.53 -10.00 9.33
N SER A 21 7.59 -9.47 9.93
CA SER A 21 8.89 -9.31 9.26
C SER A 21 9.56 -10.65 8.85
N GLY A 22 9.15 -11.74 9.50
CA GLY A 22 9.60 -13.11 9.23
C GLY A 22 8.96 -13.74 8.00
N GLU A 23 7.83 -13.23 7.51
CA GLU A 23 7.15 -13.79 6.34
C GLU A 23 7.81 -13.31 5.03
N THR A 24 8.08 -14.27 4.14
CA THR A 24 8.65 -13.98 2.82
C THR A 24 7.62 -13.21 1.98
N GLY A 25 7.96 -11.98 1.57
CA GLY A 25 7.08 -11.13 0.76
C GLY A 25 6.23 -10.13 1.55
N ALA A 26 6.48 -9.99 2.85
CA ALA A 26 5.99 -8.90 3.70
C ALA A 26 6.33 -7.53 3.09
N THR A 27 5.40 -6.94 2.32
CA THR A 27 5.52 -5.68 1.58
C THR A 27 4.31 -4.79 1.88
N LEU A 28 4.00 -3.80 1.03
CA LEU A 28 2.77 -3.01 1.12
C LEU A 28 1.53 -3.92 1.10
N ARG A 29 0.66 -3.77 2.10
CA ARG A 29 -0.60 -4.50 2.14
C ARG A 29 -1.64 -3.80 1.28
N ALA A 30 -2.28 -4.57 0.39
CA ALA A 30 -3.34 -4.04 -0.47
C ALA A 30 -4.50 -3.40 0.32
N SER A 31 -4.84 -3.92 1.50
CA SER A 31 -5.89 -3.34 2.34
C SER A 31 -5.56 -1.97 2.94
N GLU A 32 -4.28 -1.60 3.02
CA GLU A 32 -3.85 -0.28 3.51
C GLU A 32 -3.75 0.74 2.37
N VAL A 33 -3.32 0.27 1.19
CA VAL A 33 -3.13 1.13 0.01
C VAL A 33 -4.44 1.35 -0.74
N LYS A 34 -5.27 0.30 -0.91
CA LYS A 34 -6.52 0.38 -1.70
C LYS A 34 -7.47 1.47 -1.21
N PRO A 35 -7.79 1.62 0.09
CA PRO A 35 -8.70 2.68 0.55
C PRO A 35 -8.16 4.09 0.26
N LYS A 36 -6.84 4.28 0.36
CA LYS A 36 -6.19 5.57 0.05
C LYS A 36 -6.23 5.85 -1.45
N PHE A 37 -6.01 4.83 -2.26
CA PHE A 37 -6.07 4.95 -3.71
C PHE A 37 -7.51 5.16 -4.20
N ASP A 38 -8.50 4.48 -3.61
CA ASP A 38 -9.94 4.71 -3.88
C ASP A 38 -10.31 6.17 -3.61
N ARG A 39 -9.91 6.70 -2.44
CA ARG A 39 -10.14 8.11 -2.10
C ARG A 39 -9.49 9.07 -3.11
N PHE A 40 -8.27 8.77 -3.55
CA PHE A 40 -7.58 9.56 -4.56
C PHE A 40 -8.32 9.54 -5.91
N LEU A 41 -8.76 8.36 -6.37
CA LEU A 41 -9.49 8.20 -7.62
C LEU A 41 -10.84 8.89 -7.58
N LEU A 42 -11.63 8.71 -6.51
CA LEU A 42 -12.91 9.37 -6.33
C LEU A 42 -12.76 10.89 -6.32
N LYS A 43 -11.77 11.42 -5.59
CA LYS A 43 -11.48 12.86 -5.62
C LYS A 43 -11.09 13.35 -7.02
N ARG A 44 -10.42 12.53 -7.84
CA ARG A 44 -10.09 12.87 -9.23
C ARG A 44 -11.32 12.84 -10.14
N LEU A 45 -12.25 11.92 -9.91
CA LEU A 45 -13.51 11.83 -10.65
C LEU A 45 -14.41 13.05 -10.40
N GLY A 46 -14.48 13.52 -9.15
CA GLY A 46 -15.25 14.72 -8.79
C GLY A 46 -14.48 16.03 -8.91
N ASP A 47 -13.42 16.08 -9.73
CA ASP A 47 -12.63 17.30 -9.99
C ASP A 47 -12.04 18.00 -8.74
N GLY A 48 -11.74 17.23 -7.69
CA GLY A 48 -11.25 17.71 -6.41
C GLY A 48 -12.27 17.58 -5.29
N ASP A 49 -13.53 17.33 -5.62
CA ASP A 49 -14.62 17.03 -4.68
C ASP A 49 -14.79 15.51 -4.56
N TYR A 50 -14.83 15.02 -3.32
CA TYR A 50 -14.95 13.59 -3.05
C TYR A 50 -16.39 13.09 -3.21
N GLU A 51 -17.38 13.87 -2.78
CA GLU A 51 -18.80 13.46 -2.82
C GLU A 51 -19.30 13.39 -4.26
N LYS A 52 -18.95 14.40 -5.09
CA LYS A 52 -19.23 14.35 -6.53
C LYS A 52 -18.60 13.13 -7.21
N GLY A 53 -17.39 12.76 -6.79
CA GLY A 53 -16.73 11.56 -7.29
C GLY A 53 -17.46 10.27 -6.94
N ILE A 54 -18.09 10.21 -5.76
CA ILE A 54 -18.94 9.08 -5.35
C ILE A 54 -20.19 9.04 -6.22
N ASP A 55 -20.85 10.18 -6.45
CA ASP A 55 -22.06 10.24 -7.26
C ASP A 55 -21.80 9.78 -8.70
N THR A 56 -20.75 10.30 -9.34
CA THR A 56 -20.32 9.83 -10.66
C THR A 56 -20.00 8.32 -10.66
N ALA A 57 -19.30 7.83 -9.63
CA ALA A 57 -18.98 6.40 -9.54
C ALA A 57 -20.23 5.52 -9.30
N ARG A 58 -21.24 6.06 -8.60
CA ARG A 58 -22.52 5.39 -8.34
C ARG A 58 -23.38 5.32 -9.60
N GLU A 59 -23.48 6.42 -10.35
CA GLU A 59 -24.19 6.48 -11.64
C GLU A 59 -23.62 5.48 -12.65
N ASN A 60 -22.30 5.31 -12.67
CA ASN A 60 -21.63 4.37 -13.56
C ASN A 60 -21.54 2.93 -13.01
N GLY A 61 -22.09 2.64 -11.83
CA GLY A 61 -22.08 1.29 -11.24
C GLY A 61 -20.68 0.77 -10.87
N TRP A 62 -19.72 1.66 -10.61
CA TRP A 62 -18.33 1.32 -10.31
C TRP A 62 -18.06 1.03 -8.83
N LEU A 63 -19.04 1.26 -7.95
CA LEU A 63 -18.94 1.03 -6.51
C LEU A 63 -19.36 -0.40 -6.12
N ILE A 64 -18.79 -0.91 -5.03
CA ILE A 64 -19.15 -2.19 -4.44
C ILE A 64 -19.50 -2.00 -2.95
N GLY A 65 -20.65 -2.53 -2.55
CA GLY A 65 -21.09 -2.55 -1.15
C GLY A 65 -21.65 -1.21 -0.68
N GLU A 66 -21.84 -1.09 0.64
CA GLU A 66 -22.36 0.14 1.27
C GLU A 66 -21.31 1.26 1.37
N HIS A 67 -20.02 0.91 1.38
CA HIS A 67 -18.94 1.89 1.40
C HIS A 67 -18.50 2.26 -0.02
N PRO A 68 -18.02 3.50 -0.26
CA PRO A 68 -17.56 3.94 -1.58
C PRO A 68 -16.23 3.29 -1.96
N ALA A 69 -16.26 1.99 -2.27
CA ALA A 69 -15.13 1.19 -2.70
C ALA A 69 -15.26 0.86 -4.18
N LEU A 70 -14.23 1.18 -4.96
CA LEU A 70 -14.25 0.96 -6.41
C LEU A 70 -14.04 -0.53 -6.77
N LYS A 71 -14.70 -0.96 -7.85
CA LYS A 71 -14.71 -2.32 -8.42
C LYS A 71 -13.42 -2.69 -9.14
N TYR A 72 -12.33 -2.77 -8.40
CA TYR A 72 -11.07 -3.33 -8.88
C TYR A 72 -10.34 -4.10 -7.77
N LYS A 73 -9.45 -5.01 -8.18
CA LYS A 73 -8.58 -5.76 -7.27
C LYS A 73 -7.14 -5.24 -7.36
N MET A 74 -6.51 -5.01 -6.21
CA MET A 74 -5.10 -4.61 -6.10
C MET A 74 -4.28 -5.77 -5.54
N ARG A 75 -3.10 -6.01 -6.11
CA ARG A 75 -2.13 -7.01 -5.63
C ARG A 75 -0.73 -6.41 -5.63
N PHE A 76 0.04 -6.72 -4.60
CA PHE A 76 1.47 -6.42 -4.53
C PHE A 76 2.26 -7.72 -4.59
N LYS A 77 3.40 -7.68 -5.27
CA LYS A 77 4.37 -8.78 -5.32
C LYS A 77 5.78 -8.21 -5.17
N ALA A 78 6.47 -8.60 -4.10
CA ALA A 78 7.90 -8.36 -3.98
C ALA A 78 8.66 -9.21 -5.01
N ILE A 79 9.63 -8.60 -5.69
CA ILE A 79 10.49 -9.28 -6.67
C ILE A 79 11.95 -8.92 -6.36
N GLY A 80 12.81 -9.92 -6.41
CA GLY A 80 14.26 -9.74 -6.23
C GLY A 80 14.72 -9.98 -4.80
N ASN A 81 15.94 -9.55 -4.53
CA ASN A 81 16.57 -9.75 -3.24
C ASN A 81 15.96 -8.85 -2.17
N VAL A 82 15.94 -9.36 -0.95
CA VAL A 82 15.47 -8.63 0.23
C VAL A 82 16.69 -8.28 1.07
N SER A 83 17.00 -7.00 1.18
CA SER A 83 17.96 -6.52 2.15
C SER A 83 17.22 -6.35 3.48
N LYS A 84 17.55 -7.21 4.44
CA LYS A 84 17.06 -7.10 5.82
C LYS A 84 18.14 -6.42 6.66
N SER A 85 17.79 -5.37 7.39
CA SER A 85 18.69 -4.78 8.38
C SER A 85 18.39 -5.33 9.76
N ASN A 86 19.40 -5.80 10.46
CA ASN A 86 19.32 -6.09 11.89
C ASN A 86 19.13 -4.80 12.70
N PRO A 87 18.56 -4.87 13.91
CA PRO A 87 18.55 -3.74 14.84
C PRO A 87 19.97 -3.20 15.06
N ILE A 88 20.10 -1.88 15.13
CA ILE A 88 21.38 -1.17 14.99
C ILE A 88 22.03 -0.92 16.36
N TYR A 89 21.26 -0.91 17.45
CA TYR A 89 21.82 -0.85 18.80
C TYR A 89 20.86 -1.41 19.86
N GLU A 90 21.46 -1.88 20.95
CA GLU A 90 20.79 -2.46 22.10
C GLU A 90 20.94 -1.51 23.30
N THR A 91 19.86 -1.22 24.02
CA THR A 91 19.91 -0.54 25.32
C THR A 91 19.36 -1.44 26.42
N LYS A 92 19.66 -1.10 27.68
CA LYS A 92 19.04 -1.71 28.85
C LYS A 92 18.01 -0.75 29.43
N ASP A 93 16.83 -1.25 29.75
CA ASP A 93 15.85 -0.51 30.54
C ASP A 93 16.36 -0.31 31.98
N LYS A 94 15.67 0.54 32.76
CA LYS A 94 15.93 0.77 34.20
C LYS A 94 15.93 -0.51 35.03
N ASN A 95 15.24 -1.55 34.54
CA ASN A 95 15.15 -2.88 35.15
C ASN A 95 16.14 -3.91 34.53
N GLY A 96 17.08 -3.47 33.68
CA GLY A 96 18.08 -4.35 33.05
C GLY A 96 17.57 -5.18 31.85
N LYS A 97 16.30 -5.04 31.46
CA LYS A 97 15.73 -5.73 30.28
C LYS A 97 16.30 -5.12 29.00
N LEU A 98 16.92 -5.93 28.15
CA LEU A 98 17.42 -5.51 26.83
C LEU A 98 16.27 -5.04 25.92
N LYS A 99 16.47 -3.90 25.27
CA LYS A 99 15.61 -3.27 24.25
C LYS A 99 16.44 -3.04 22.99
N THR A 100 15.95 -3.54 21.85
CA THR A 100 16.59 -3.43 20.53
C THR A 100 15.94 -2.31 19.72
N PHE A 101 16.74 -1.53 18.98
CA PHE A 101 16.23 -0.43 18.14
C PHE A 101 16.58 -0.63 16.66
N CYS A 102 15.62 -0.31 15.79
CA CYS A 102 15.79 -0.23 14.34
C CYS A 102 15.59 1.24 13.91
N TYR A 103 16.41 1.76 12.98
CA TYR A 103 16.26 3.14 12.49
C TYR A 103 14.85 3.37 11.93
N GLY A 104 14.20 4.46 12.34
CA GLY A 104 12.89 4.90 11.82
C GLY A 104 11.66 4.30 12.50
N CYS A 105 11.81 3.42 13.49
CA CYS A 105 10.69 2.83 14.22
C CYS A 105 10.32 3.71 15.44
N TYR A 106 9.18 4.40 15.39
CA TYR A 106 8.62 5.14 16.54
C TYR A 106 8.02 4.22 17.62
N PHE A 107 7.87 2.93 17.34
CA PHE A 107 7.26 1.96 18.24
C PHE A 107 8.33 1.10 18.89
N LEU A 108 8.51 1.30 20.20
CA LEU A 108 9.25 0.41 21.09
C LEU A 108 8.65 -0.99 20.97
N THR A 109 9.42 -1.97 20.53
CA THR A 109 9.00 -3.37 20.62
C THR A 109 9.76 -4.07 21.72
N GLU A 110 9.03 -4.79 22.57
CA GLU A 110 9.66 -5.65 23.56
C GLU A 110 10.38 -6.82 22.87
N LYS A 111 11.33 -7.42 23.59
CA LYS A 111 12.27 -8.49 23.22
C LYS A 111 11.76 -9.65 22.34
N ASN A 112 10.45 -9.80 22.16
CA ASN A 112 9.82 -10.89 21.40
C ASN A 112 9.21 -10.44 20.06
N ASP A 113 9.05 -9.13 19.81
CA ASP A 113 8.59 -8.63 18.52
C ASP A 113 9.80 -8.36 17.63
N THR A 114 10.05 -9.26 16.69
CA THR A 114 11.11 -9.10 15.69
C THR A 114 10.66 -8.09 14.65
N THR A 115 10.62 -6.80 14.99
CA THR A 115 10.44 -5.75 13.98
C THR A 115 11.71 -5.65 13.15
N GLN A 116 11.68 -6.20 11.94
CA GLN A 116 12.76 -6.05 10.97
C GLN A 116 12.31 -5.09 9.88
N SER A 117 13.19 -4.16 9.54
CA SER A 117 13.03 -3.34 8.35
C SER A 117 13.41 -4.15 7.13
N SER A 118 12.51 -4.22 6.16
CA SER A 118 12.76 -4.88 4.88
C SER A 118 12.86 -3.86 3.76
N PHE A 119 13.88 -4.04 2.92
CA PHE A 119 14.08 -3.28 1.71
C PHE A 119 14.08 -4.22 0.50
N TYR A 120 13.07 -4.07 -0.35
CA TYR A 120 12.93 -4.85 -1.57
C TYR A 120 13.46 -4.05 -2.75
N GLU A 121 14.23 -4.71 -3.61
CA GLU A 121 14.75 -4.08 -4.83
C GLU A 121 13.59 -3.58 -5.73
N LYS A 122 12.55 -4.40 -5.90
CA LYS A 122 11.40 -4.11 -6.75
C LYS A 122 10.10 -4.61 -6.12
N VAL A 123 9.07 -3.79 -6.18
CA VAL A 123 7.71 -4.18 -5.82
C VAL A 123 6.80 -4.02 -7.04
N LYS A 124 6.20 -5.10 -7.51
CA LYS A 124 5.24 -5.06 -8.60
C LYS A 124 3.84 -4.83 -8.04
N LEU A 125 3.16 -3.79 -8.52
CA LEU A 125 1.76 -3.50 -8.29
C LEU A 125 0.95 -3.98 -9.50
N GLN A 126 -0.09 -4.76 -9.25
CA GLN A 126 -1.05 -5.20 -10.25
C GLN A 126 -2.45 -4.69 -9.87
N ILE A 127 -3.07 -3.95 -10.79
CA ILE A 127 -4.45 -3.47 -10.68
C ILE A 127 -5.28 -4.20 -11.72
N ILE A 128 -6.29 -4.93 -11.25
CA ILE A 128 -7.19 -5.73 -12.08
C ILE A 128 -8.56 -5.05 -12.05
N CYS A 129 -8.92 -4.39 -13.13
CA CYS A 129 -10.21 -3.77 -13.33
C CYS A 129 -11.14 -4.77 -14.03
N PHE A 130 -12.32 -4.97 -13.44
CA PHE A 130 -13.37 -5.80 -14.05
C PHE A 130 -14.26 -4.99 -15.00
N ASP A 131 -14.15 -3.66 -14.92
CA ASP A 131 -14.85 -2.71 -15.77
C ASP A 131 -13.86 -1.98 -16.68
N LYS A 132 -14.18 -1.91 -17.98
CA LYS A 132 -13.30 -1.33 -19.00
C LYS A 132 -13.34 0.20 -18.94
N GLU A 133 -14.47 0.80 -18.62
CA GLU A 133 -14.64 2.26 -18.60
C GLU A 133 -13.84 2.86 -17.45
N LEU A 134 -13.97 2.28 -16.25
CA LEU A 134 -13.15 2.66 -15.09
C LEU A 134 -11.65 2.50 -15.38
N GLY A 135 -11.26 1.42 -16.08
CA GLY A 135 -9.87 1.14 -16.43
C GLY A 135 -9.28 2.09 -17.49
N GLN A 136 -10.11 2.64 -18.37
CA GLN A 136 -9.70 3.50 -19.49
C GLN A 136 -9.91 4.99 -19.22
N HIS A 137 -10.64 5.35 -18.16
CA HIS A 137 -10.91 6.74 -17.83
C HIS A 137 -9.58 7.50 -17.59
N ARG A 138 -9.16 8.23 -18.63
CA ARG A 138 -8.03 9.15 -18.57
C ARG A 138 -8.57 10.48 -18.06
N THR A 139 -8.14 10.88 -16.87
CA THR A 139 -8.28 12.27 -16.44
C THR A 139 -7.17 13.05 -17.14
N GLU A 140 -7.47 13.79 -18.22
CA GLU A 140 -6.49 14.54 -19.02
C GLU A 140 -5.89 15.78 -18.32
N LYS A 141 -6.01 15.89 -17.00
CA LYS A 141 -5.39 17.00 -16.26
C LYS A 141 -3.89 16.75 -16.13
N LYS A 142 -3.13 17.33 -17.07
CA LYS A 142 -1.68 17.59 -16.97
C LYS A 142 -1.36 18.03 -15.53
N LEU A 143 -0.53 17.27 -14.82
CA LEU A 143 0.15 17.81 -13.65
C LEU A 143 1.00 18.99 -14.14
N ARG A 144 0.67 20.19 -13.67
CA ARG A 144 1.59 21.33 -13.66
C ARG A 144 2.51 21.20 -12.47
#